data_AF-A0A4V2FQC0-F1
#
_entry.id   AF-A0A4V2FQC0-F1
#
_cell.length_a   1.000
_cell.length_b   1.000
_cell.length_c   1.000
_cell.angle_alpha   90.00
_cell.angle_beta   90.00
_cell.angle_gamma   90.00
#
_symmetry.space_group_name_H-M   'P 1'
#
loop_
_entity.id
_entity.type
_entity.pdbx_description
1 polymer ?
#
loop_
_entity_poly.entity_id
_entity_poly.type
_entity_poly.pdbx_seq_one_letter_code
_entity_poly.pdbx_strand_id
1 'polypeptide(L)'
;MSDVPFGFGSSDRDRDRESGDGTGKGDGGEGPQDPFGFGKLPPGANDPTGGFSAFPGMPGMPGMPGAGGPGGFDVSQLGQMLSQLGQMLSHAGTSGDGGPVNYELAAQMATQQLAQTTSSLTDDQRRAVAESFKLAEMWLDPATEFPAGATEVVAWTATDWVKAGMPTWKRLCDPVARRISGAWVEGLPEEVRAQAGPMLGMIGQMGGLAFGTQLGQGLAQLASEVLSSTELGIPIGTDRTAALLPESIAKFTEGLDLPAGEVMLYLAAREAAHQRLFSHVGWLKERLLGTVEEYARGITVDTSRIEELAQNIDPSNPASIQEAMSSGMFEPEDTPEQKAALARLETLLALIEGWVDHVVAEAVGERLPGAEAMRETMRRRRASGGPAEQAFATIVGLELRPRKLRAASELWQLLAAERGSAGRDAVWAHPDLIPGADDLEDPAAFVRRSLETDDPIAELEKQMQADAEKAAGEQDSSTDPKPTNEDPKRDDGPSGTSTS
;
A
#
# COMPACT_ATOMS: atom_id res chain seq x y z
N MET A 1 20.25 -23.07 58.09
CA MET A 1 20.92 -21.79 57.80
C MET A 1 20.25 -21.21 56.57
N SER A 2 19.50 -20.12 56.78
CA SER A 2 18.96 -19.10 55.84
C SER A 2 18.27 -19.63 54.57
N ASP A 3 16.95 -19.85 54.55
CA ASP A 3 15.80 -18.90 54.53
C ASP A 3 15.65 -18.04 53.25
N VAL A 4 14.51 -18.29 52.60
CA VAL A 4 13.84 -17.71 51.42
C VAL A 4 13.07 -16.40 51.83
N PRO A 5 12.20 -15.75 51.02
CA PRO A 5 12.25 -15.32 49.61
C PRO A 5 11.59 -13.91 49.36
N PHE A 6 11.41 -13.52 48.09
CA PHE A 6 10.39 -12.62 47.47
C PHE A 6 10.02 -11.24 48.09
N GLY A 7 9.97 -10.22 47.24
CA GLY A 7 9.28 -8.94 47.53
C GLY A 7 8.98 -8.13 46.26
N PHE A 8 7.69 -8.00 45.94
CA PHE A 8 7.13 -7.02 45.01
C PHE A 8 7.24 -5.59 45.58
N GLY A 9 7.30 -4.59 44.70
CA GLY A 9 7.12 -3.19 45.05
C GLY A 9 6.67 -2.37 43.84
N SER A 10 5.39 -1.98 43.85
CA SER A 10 4.78 -0.97 42.98
C SER A 10 4.84 0.42 43.64
N SER A 11 4.53 1.43 42.83
CA SER A 11 4.08 2.80 43.15
C SER A 11 5.11 3.93 43.17
N ASP A 12 4.84 4.85 42.23
CA ASP A 12 4.56 6.27 42.46
C ASP A 12 5.67 7.34 42.35
N ARG A 13 5.42 8.17 41.32
CA ARG A 13 5.41 9.65 41.30
C ARG A 13 6.68 10.41 40.87
N ASP A 14 6.53 10.99 39.69
CA ASP A 14 6.66 12.42 39.39
C ASP A 14 7.65 13.25 40.23
N ARG A 15 8.64 13.82 39.52
CA ARG A 15 9.14 15.16 39.83
C ARG A 15 9.31 15.97 38.55
N ASP A 16 8.67 17.13 38.59
CA ASP A 16 8.71 18.21 37.63
C ASP A 16 10.12 18.79 37.37
N ARG A 17 10.25 19.30 36.13
CA ARG A 17 10.93 20.53 35.68
C ARG A 17 11.96 21.17 36.63
N GLU A 18 13.18 21.31 36.13
CA GLU A 18 13.89 22.60 36.17
C GLU A 18 14.97 22.72 35.07
N SER A 19 15.04 23.92 34.51
CA SER A 19 15.88 24.34 33.39
C SER A 19 17.38 24.40 33.73
N GLY A 20 18.22 24.08 32.76
CA GLY A 20 19.67 24.28 32.82
C GLY A 20 20.28 24.39 31.42
N ASP A 21 20.63 25.62 31.06
CA ASP A 21 21.39 26.03 29.88
C ASP A 21 22.72 25.26 29.73
N GLY A 22 23.06 24.88 28.50
CA GLY A 22 24.22 24.06 28.18
C GLY A 22 24.43 23.93 26.68
N THR A 23 25.02 24.97 26.09
CA THR A 23 25.55 25.01 24.72
C THR A 23 26.43 23.80 24.37
N GLY A 24 26.13 23.09 23.28
CA GLY A 24 26.96 22.00 22.77
C GLY A 24 26.60 21.60 21.35
N LYS A 25 27.42 22.09 20.40
CA LYS A 25 27.78 21.57 19.06
C LYS A 25 26.83 20.58 18.36
N GLY A 26 26.42 20.97 17.15
CA GLY A 26 25.61 20.19 16.24
C GLY A 26 26.19 18.85 15.81
N ASP A 27 25.26 17.92 15.59
CA ASP A 27 25.46 16.70 14.84
C ASP A 27 24.46 16.74 13.68
N GLY A 28 24.96 16.44 12.47
CA GLY A 28 24.23 16.59 11.22
C GLY A 28 23.16 15.50 11.10
N GLY A 29 21.90 15.91 11.03
CA GLY A 29 20.80 15.01 10.70
C GLY A 29 21.05 14.37 9.33
N GLU A 30 20.99 13.04 9.31
CA GLU A 30 20.88 12.25 8.08
C GLU A 30 19.71 12.78 7.24
N GLY A 31 20.00 13.15 6.00
CA GLY A 31 18.98 13.53 5.02
C GLY A 31 18.10 12.34 4.61
N PRO A 32 16.95 12.60 3.97
CA PRO A 32 16.02 11.56 3.55
C PRO A 32 16.68 10.58 2.58
N GLN A 33 16.33 9.30 2.70
CA GLN A 33 16.81 8.24 1.81
C GLN A 33 16.11 8.36 0.44
N ASP A 34 16.89 8.27 -0.63
CA ASP A 34 16.45 8.19 -2.03
C ASP A 34 15.42 7.04 -2.22
N PRO A 35 14.14 7.35 -2.46
CA PRO A 35 13.08 6.36 -2.59
C PRO A 35 13.10 5.61 -3.93
N PHE A 36 13.95 6.00 -4.88
CA PHE A 36 14.03 5.40 -6.23
C PHE A 36 15.36 4.67 -6.51
N GLY A 37 16.29 4.67 -5.56
CA GLY A 37 17.48 3.80 -5.59
C GLY A 37 18.43 4.06 -6.76
N PHE A 38 18.52 5.30 -7.25
CA PHE A 38 19.45 5.66 -8.33
C PHE A 38 20.88 5.97 -7.82
N GLY A 39 21.08 6.06 -6.50
CA GLY A 39 22.28 6.70 -5.95
C GLY A 39 23.18 5.90 -5.00
N LYS A 40 23.30 4.56 -5.04
CA LYS A 40 24.30 3.85 -4.19
C LYS A 40 25.02 2.70 -4.89
N LEU A 41 26.19 2.98 -5.48
CA LEU A 41 27.27 2.01 -5.64
C LEU A 41 28.00 1.83 -4.30
N PRO A 42 28.48 0.62 -3.95
CA PRO A 42 29.16 0.38 -2.68
C PRO A 42 30.46 1.20 -2.56
N PRO A 43 30.82 1.70 -1.36
CA PRO A 43 31.99 2.54 -1.17
C PRO A 43 33.27 1.69 -1.29
N GLY A 44 34.13 2.02 -2.26
CA GLY A 44 35.46 1.39 -2.39
C GLY A 44 36.10 1.38 -3.79
N ALA A 45 35.46 1.90 -4.83
CA ALA A 45 35.97 1.78 -6.21
C ALA A 45 36.39 3.12 -6.85
N ASN A 46 37.20 3.94 -6.15
CA ASN A 46 37.82 5.11 -6.79
C ASN A 46 39.25 5.35 -6.25
N ASP A 47 40.22 4.68 -6.85
CA ASP A 47 41.62 5.13 -6.88
C ASP A 47 42.22 4.77 -8.26
N PRO A 48 42.55 5.74 -9.13
CA PRO A 48 43.12 5.48 -10.43
C PRO A 48 44.66 5.55 -10.46
N THR A 49 45.38 5.38 -9.34
CA THR A 49 46.86 5.34 -9.34
C THR A 49 47.44 4.48 -8.21
N GLY A 50 47.46 3.14 -8.35
CA GLY A 50 48.10 2.27 -7.36
C GLY A 50 48.58 0.94 -7.95
N GLY A 51 49.90 0.76 -8.03
CA GLY A 51 50.55 -0.38 -8.66
C GLY A 51 50.29 -1.73 -8.00
N PHE A 52 50.17 -2.75 -8.86
CA PHE A 52 50.16 -4.18 -8.53
C PHE A 52 51.31 -4.53 -7.57
N SER A 53 50.97 -4.79 -6.31
CA SER A 53 51.87 -5.41 -5.34
C SER A 53 51.41 -6.84 -5.09
N ALA A 54 52.35 -7.75 -5.33
CA ALA A 54 52.21 -9.20 -5.23
C ALA A 54 51.74 -9.66 -3.84
N PHE A 55 50.82 -10.64 -3.82
CA PHE A 55 50.69 -11.56 -2.70
C PHE A 55 51.22 -12.96 -3.08
N PRO A 56 51.91 -13.67 -2.18
CA PRO A 56 52.64 -14.89 -2.49
C PRO A 56 51.79 -16.14 -2.23
N GLY A 57 51.89 -17.14 -3.11
CA GLY A 57 51.57 -18.53 -2.73
C GLY A 57 50.50 -19.27 -3.53
N MET A 58 50.54 -19.27 -4.86
CA MET A 58 49.90 -20.37 -5.62
C MET A 58 50.87 -20.99 -6.66
N PRO A 59 51.01 -22.33 -6.72
CA PRO A 59 51.86 -23.02 -7.69
C PRO A 59 51.21 -23.05 -9.08
N GLY A 60 52.06 -23.09 -10.10
CA GLY A 60 51.70 -22.76 -11.48
C GLY A 60 50.73 -23.71 -12.20
N MET A 61 50.02 -23.13 -13.16
CA MET A 61 49.27 -23.81 -14.22
C MET A 61 49.89 -23.44 -15.57
N PRO A 62 50.45 -24.38 -16.34
CA PRO A 62 50.98 -24.14 -17.68
C PRO A 62 49.91 -24.39 -18.76
N GLY A 63 49.64 -23.38 -19.61
CA GLY A 63 49.02 -23.64 -20.92
C GLY A 63 47.89 -22.71 -21.40
N MET A 64 48.07 -21.39 -21.44
CA MET A 64 47.18 -20.52 -22.23
C MET A 64 47.97 -19.79 -23.34
N PRO A 65 47.60 -19.93 -24.63
CA PRO A 65 48.28 -19.27 -25.74
C PRO A 65 48.03 -17.76 -25.74
N GLY A 66 49.09 -16.98 -25.99
CA GLY A 66 49.01 -15.53 -26.07
C GLY A 66 48.14 -15.04 -27.23
N ALA A 67 47.19 -14.16 -26.92
CA ALA A 67 46.45 -13.39 -27.91
C ALA A 67 47.12 -12.00 -28.06
N GLY A 68 48.13 -11.94 -28.92
CA GLY A 68 48.61 -10.69 -29.52
C GLY A 68 48.10 -10.59 -30.95
N GLY A 69 47.38 -9.52 -31.28
CA GLY A 69 46.99 -9.17 -32.65
C GLY A 69 45.86 -8.13 -32.71
N PRO A 70 46.01 -7.01 -33.45
CA PRO A 70 44.97 -5.99 -33.61
C PRO A 70 43.98 -6.44 -34.69
N GLY A 71 42.82 -6.94 -34.26
CA GLY A 71 41.74 -7.36 -35.14
C GLY A 71 40.80 -6.20 -35.46
N GLY A 72 40.67 -5.87 -36.75
CA GLY A 72 39.79 -4.83 -37.25
C GLY A 72 38.32 -5.09 -36.92
N PHE A 73 37.59 -4.01 -36.67
CA PHE A 73 36.13 -4.00 -36.61
C PHE A 73 35.58 -4.54 -37.94
N ASP A 74 34.98 -5.73 -37.91
CA ASP A 74 34.45 -6.38 -39.10
C ASP A 74 33.07 -5.78 -39.44
N VAL A 75 33.01 -5.04 -40.55
CA VAL A 75 31.81 -4.36 -41.06
C VAL A 75 30.67 -5.35 -41.35
N SER A 76 31.00 -6.63 -41.61
CA SER A 76 29.99 -7.68 -41.79
C SER A 76 29.30 -8.05 -40.46
N GLN A 77 30.01 -7.94 -39.34
CA GLN A 77 29.50 -8.16 -38.00
C GLN A 77 28.57 -7.01 -37.57
N LEU A 78 28.89 -5.78 -37.98
CA LEU A 78 28.01 -4.62 -37.79
C LEU A 78 26.69 -4.76 -38.58
N GLY A 79 26.74 -5.31 -39.80
CA GLY A 79 25.55 -5.60 -40.61
C GLY A 79 24.63 -6.64 -39.96
N GLN A 80 25.21 -7.69 -39.37
CA GLN A 80 24.44 -8.68 -38.59
C GLN A 80 23.85 -8.06 -37.33
N MET A 81 24.61 -7.26 -36.60
CA MET A 81 24.12 -6.55 -35.41
C MET A 81 23.00 -5.57 -35.75
N LEU A 82 23.10 -4.84 -36.87
CA LEU A 82 22.06 -3.92 -37.35
C LEU A 82 20.81 -4.67 -37.82
N SER A 83 20.96 -5.84 -38.43
CA SER A 83 19.82 -6.68 -38.83
C SER A 83 19.11 -7.30 -37.62
N GLN A 84 19.87 -7.69 -36.58
CA GLN A 84 19.34 -8.18 -35.31
C GLN A 84 18.65 -7.06 -34.53
N LEU A 85 19.21 -5.84 -34.55
CA LEU A 85 18.58 -4.64 -34.01
C LEU A 85 17.30 -4.29 -34.77
N GLY A 86 17.30 -4.37 -36.11
CA GLY A 86 16.13 -4.15 -36.94
C GLY A 86 15.03 -5.19 -36.72
N GLN A 87 15.41 -6.45 -36.46
CA GLN A 87 14.47 -7.50 -36.05
C GLN A 87 13.93 -7.25 -34.64
N MET A 88 14.75 -6.84 -33.67
CA MET A 88 14.28 -6.42 -32.35
C MET A 88 13.35 -5.20 -32.43
N LEU A 89 13.66 -4.19 -33.25
CA LEU A 89 12.87 -2.97 -33.37
C LEU A 89 11.54 -3.23 -34.08
N SER A 90 11.52 -4.13 -35.08
CA SER A 90 10.28 -4.56 -35.73
C SER A 90 9.43 -5.45 -34.83
N HIS A 91 10.04 -6.29 -33.99
CA HIS A 91 9.32 -7.04 -32.96
C HIS A 91 8.80 -6.12 -31.84
N ALA A 92 9.55 -5.09 -31.45
CA ALA A 92 9.13 -4.06 -30.50
C ALA A 92 8.05 -3.12 -31.06
N GLY A 93 7.99 -2.93 -32.38
CA GLY A 93 6.94 -2.18 -33.07
C GLY A 93 5.68 -2.99 -33.38
N THR A 94 5.71 -4.32 -33.19
CA THR A 94 4.60 -5.23 -33.52
C THR A 94 4.11 -6.08 -32.35
N SER A 95 4.80 -6.07 -31.20
CA SER A 95 4.25 -6.59 -29.94
C SER A 95 3.23 -5.58 -29.40
N GLY A 96 1.98 -6.02 -29.36
CA GLY A 96 0.81 -5.20 -29.14
C GLY A 96 0.81 -4.49 -27.78
N ASP A 97 0.15 -3.34 -27.79
CA ASP A 97 -0.07 -2.40 -26.68
C ASP A 97 1.19 -1.60 -26.30
N GLY A 98 1.42 -0.50 -27.03
CA GLY A 98 2.39 0.55 -26.70
C GLY A 98 2.00 1.30 -25.42
N GLY A 99 1.94 0.57 -24.32
CA GLY A 99 1.69 1.09 -22.98
C GLY A 99 2.93 1.76 -22.40
N PRO A 100 2.76 2.52 -21.30
CA PRO A 100 3.86 3.23 -20.63
C PRO A 100 4.95 2.30 -20.07
N VAL A 101 4.67 1.01 -19.95
CA VAL A 101 5.53 -0.01 -19.33
C VAL A 101 5.55 -1.27 -20.17
N ASN A 102 6.73 -1.88 -20.33
CA ASN A 102 6.87 -3.19 -20.96
C ASN A 102 6.64 -4.32 -19.92
N TYR A 103 5.37 -4.67 -19.68
CA TYR A 103 4.98 -5.73 -18.74
C TYR A 103 5.38 -7.14 -19.19
N GLU A 104 5.48 -7.37 -20.50
CA GLU A 104 5.93 -8.66 -21.01
C GLU A 104 7.41 -8.88 -20.64
N LEU A 105 8.26 -7.88 -20.83
CA LEU A 105 9.65 -7.90 -20.36
C LEU A 105 9.71 -8.09 -18.84
N ALA A 106 8.91 -7.33 -18.09
CA ALA A 106 8.87 -7.43 -16.63
C ALA A 106 8.56 -8.88 -16.18
N ALA A 107 7.51 -9.49 -16.75
CA ALA A 107 7.12 -10.87 -16.46
C ALA A 107 8.20 -11.88 -16.88
N GLN A 108 8.78 -11.72 -18.07
CA GLN A 108 9.86 -12.61 -18.54
C GLN A 108 11.08 -12.56 -17.63
N MET A 109 11.54 -11.36 -17.26
CA MET A 109 12.68 -11.19 -16.35
C MET A 109 12.39 -11.78 -14.97
N ALA A 110 11.22 -11.47 -14.40
CA ALA A 110 10.85 -11.97 -13.09
C ALA A 110 10.80 -13.50 -13.05
N THR A 111 10.13 -14.10 -14.03
CA THR A 111 9.99 -15.56 -14.12
C THR A 111 11.32 -16.27 -14.44
N GLN A 112 12.20 -15.66 -15.23
CA GLN A 112 13.54 -16.21 -15.49
C GLN A 112 14.42 -16.22 -14.22
N GLN A 113 14.34 -15.18 -13.39
CA GLN A 113 15.06 -15.12 -12.12
C GLN A 113 14.50 -16.15 -11.12
N LEU A 114 13.17 -16.24 -11.00
CA LEU A 114 12.52 -17.18 -10.10
C LEU A 114 12.75 -18.64 -10.51
N ALA A 115 12.76 -18.96 -11.80
CA ALA A 115 13.00 -20.31 -12.30
C ALA A 115 14.35 -20.91 -11.86
N GLN A 116 15.32 -20.09 -11.42
CA GLN A 116 16.60 -20.56 -10.88
C GLN A 116 16.49 -21.07 -9.43
N THR A 117 15.42 -20.71 -8.72
CA THR A 117 15.27 -20.93 -7.27
C THR A 117 13.98 -21.65 -6.88
N THR A 118 13.04 -21.81 -7.81
CA THR A 118 11.75 -22.46 -7.57
C THR A 118 11.65 -23.84 -8.18
N SER A 119 10.98 -24.74 -7.49
CA SER A 119 10.66 -26.08 -7.95
C SER A 119 9.22 -26.18 -8.50
N SER A 120 8.94 -27.26 -9.23
CA SER A 120 7.58 -27.60 -9.64
C SER A 120 6.76 -28.12 -8.45
N LEU A 121 5.49 -27.73 -8.36
CA LEU A 121 4.58 -28.19 -7.31
C LEU A 121 4.32 -29.70 -7.38
N THR A 122 4.36 -30.36 -6.22
CA THR A 122 3.97 -31.77 -6.05
C THR A 122 2.47 -31.91 -5.82
N ASP A 123 1.93 -33.11 -6.07
CA ASP A 123 0.52 -33.41 -5.79
C ASP A 123 0.18 -33.32 -4.30
N ASP A 124 1.13 -33.65 -3.43
CA ASP A 124 0.96 -33.54 -1.98
C ASP A 124 0.88 -32.08 -1.53
N GLN A 125 1.68 -31.19 -2.11
CA GLN A 125 1.57 -29.74 -1.86
C GLN A 125 0.19 -29.20 -2.29
N ARG A 126 -0.30 -29.59 -3.47
CA ARG A 126 -1.63 -29.20 -3.95
C ARG A 126 -2.74 -29.70 -3.02
N ARG A 127 -2.64 -30.96 -2.57
CA ARG A 127 -3.60 -31.56 -1.65
C ARG A 127 -3.58 -30.87 -0.29
N ALA A 128 -2.40 -30.62 0.28
CA ALA A 128 -2.25 -29.95 1.57
C ALA A 128 -2.87 -28.55 1.57
N VAL A 129 -2.66 -27.77 0.50
CA VAL A 129 -3.31 -26.47 0.33
C VAL A 129 -4.83 -26.61 0.27
N ALA A 130 -5.35 -27.49 -0.58
CA ALA A 130 -6.79 -27.69 -0.74
C ALA A 130 -7.48 -28.18 0.55
N GLU A 131 -6.84 -29.07 1.31
CA GLU A 131 -7.36 -29.55 2.60
C GLU A 131 -7.33 -28.45 3.68
N SER A 132 -6.26 -27.66 3.72
CA SER A 132 -6.13 -26.52 4.64
C SER A 132 -7.24 -25.49 4.41
N PHE A 133 -7.54 -25.14 3.16
CA PHE A 133 -8.64 -24.23 2.84
C PHE A 133 -10.01 -24.77 3.24
N LYS A 134 -10.28 -26.05 2.99
CA LYS A 134 -11.55 -26.67 3.40
C LYS A 134 -11.78 -26.56 4.92
N LEU A 135 -10.73 -26.83 5.69
CA LEU A 135 -10.79 -26.74 7.15
C LEU A 135 -10.91 -25.28 7.62
N ALA A 136 -10.15 -24.37 7.00
CA ALA A 136 -10.20 -22.95 7.28
C ALA A 136 -11.58 -22.34 7.04
N GLU A 137 -12.22 -22.63 5.90
CA GLU A 137 -13.56 -22.13 5.58
C GLU A 137 -14.59 -22.59 6.63
N MET A 138 -14.54 -23.86 7.05
CA MET A 138 -15.43 -24.39 8.09
C MET A 138 -15.24 -23.67 9.44
N TRP A 139 -14.03 -23.23 9.75
CA TRP A 139 -13.73 -22.52 11.00
C TRP A 139 -14.06 -21.03 10.94
N LEU A 140 -14.03 -20.43 9.75
CA LEU A 140 -14.38 -19.04 9.50
C LEU A 140 -15.90 -18.79 9.47
N ASP A 141 -16.70 -19.77 9.07
CA ASP A 141 -18.18 -19.67 9.03
C ASP A 141 -18.82 -19.04 10.28
N PRO A 142 -18.48 -19.43 11.52
CA PRO A 142 -19.04 -18.78 12.71
C PRO A 142 -18.42 -17.43 13.09
N ALA A 143 -17.28 -17.06 12.49
CA ALA A 143 -16.50 -15.88 12.89
C ALA A 143 -16.85 -14.62 12.09
N THR A 144 -17.59 -14.73 10.97
CA THR A 144 -17.98 -13.60 10.12
C THR A 144 -19.30 -13.86 9.40
N GLU A 145 -20.06 -12.80 9.13
CA GLU A 145 -21.28 -12.87 8.32
C GLU A 145 -20.99 -13.07 6.83
N PHE A 146 -19.75 -12.84 6.39
CA PHE A 146 -19.36 -13.00 4.99
C PHE A 146 -19.22 -14.49 4.64
N PRO A 147 -20.00 -15.00 3.65
CA PRO A 147 -19.83 -16.35 3.14
C PRO A 147 -18.47 -16.59 2.49
N ALA A 148 -18.15 -17.86 2.21
CA ALA A 148 -16.94 -18.24 1.47
C ALA A 148 -16.78 -17.44 0.17
N GLY A 149 -15.67 -16.72 0.05
CA GLY A 149 -15.42 -15.79 -1.04
C GLY A 149 -14.72 -16.40 -2.26
N ALA A 150 -13.90 -17.43 -2.05
CA ALA A 150 -13.18 -18.09 -3.14
C ALA A 150 -14.06 -19.15 -3.82
N THR A 151 -14.03 -19.20 -5.16
CA THR A 151 -14.62 -20.30 -5.96
C THR A 151 -13.59 -21.32 -6.39
N GLU A 152 -12.32 -20.93 -6.40
CA GLU A 152 -11.20 -21.80 -6.75
C GLU A 152 -10.11 -21.69 -5.69
N VAL A 153 -9.51 -22.82 -5.36
CA VAL A 153 -8.37 -22.92 -4.44
C VAL A 153 -7.21 -23.54 -5.19
N VAL A 154 -6.07 -22.86 -5.20
CA VAL A 154 -4.89 -23.27 -5.97
C VAL A 154 -3.61 -23.18 -5.13
N ALA A 155 -2.68 -24.09 -5.40
CA ALA A 155 -1.30 -23.92 -4.98
C ALA A 155 -0.53 -23.26 -6.13
N TRP A 156 0.24 -22.22 -5.82
CA TRP A 156 1.06 -21.49 -6.79
C TRP A 156 2.55 -21.63 -6.50
N THR A 157 3.34 -21.62 -7.56
CA THR A 157 4.76 -21.24 -7.47
C THR A 157 4.90 -19.72 -7.46
N ALA A 158 6.06 -19.19 -7.09
CA ALA A 158 6.35 -17.76 -7.23
C ALA A 158 6.18 -17.28 -8.70
N THR A 159 6.53 -18.13 -9.66
CA THR A 159 6.32 -17.87 -11.09
C THR A 159 4.84 -17.75 -11.45
N ASP A 160 3.98 -18.60 -10.87
CA ASP A 160 2.53 -18.55 -11.09
C ASP A 160 1.94 -17.26 -10.51
N TRP A 161 2.40 -16.84 -9.32
CA TRP A 161 1.97 -15.58 -8.70
C TRP A 161 2.29 -14.36 -9.58
N VAL A 162 3.51 -14.30 -10.15
CA VAL A 162 3.90 -13.24 -11.09
C VAL A 162 2.98 -13.23 -12.31
N LYS A 163 2.77 -14.39 -12.95
CA LYS A 163 1.96 -14.49 -14.17
C LYS A 163 0.49 -14.15 -13.91
N ALA A 164 -0.10 -14.71 -12.86
CA ALA A 164 -1.48 -14.48 -12.48
C ALA A 164 -1.72 -13.01 -12.09
N GLY A 165 -0.74 -12.39 -11.43
CA GLY A 165 -0.84 -11.01 -10.95
C GLY A 165 -0.72 -9.92 -12.01
N MET A 166 -0.19 -10.21 -13.20
CA MET A 166 0.12 -9.19 -14.23
C MET A 166 -1.04 -8.23 -14.54
N PRO A 167 -2.30 -8.67 -14.68
CA PRO A 167 -3.42 -7.76 -14.91
C PRO A 167 -3.60 -6.74 -13.78
N THR A 168 -3.41 -7.15 -12.52
CA THR A 168 -3.49 -6.27 -11.35
C THR A 168 -2.31 -5.31 -11.31
N TRP A 169 -1.09 -5.79 -11.55
CA TRP A 169 0.11 -4.95 -11.64
C TRP A 169 -0.01 -3.88 -12.71
N LYS A 170 -0.58 -4.23 -13.88
CA LYS A 170 -0.85 -3.26 -14.94
C LYS A 170 -1.78 -2.14 -14.48
N ARG A 171 -2.87 -2.48 -13.79
CA ARG A 171 -3.82 -1.47 -13.25
C ARG A 171 -3.18 -0.57 -12.20
N LEU A 172 -2.28 -1.10 -11.37
CA LEU A 172 -1.60 -0.34 -10.32
C LEU A 172 -0.48 0.57 -10.88
N CYS A 173 0.31 0.06 -11.83
CA CYS A 173 1.50 0.76 -12.33
C CYS A 173 1.21 1.72 -13.50
N ASP A 174 0.18 1.47 -14.33
CA ASP A 174 -0.13 2.30 -15.49
C ASP A 174 -0.37 3.79 -15.14
N PRO A 175 -1.16 4.14 -14.09
CA PRO A 175 -1.38 5.54 -13.72
C PRO A 175 -0.09 6.26 -13.34
N VAL A 176 0.77 5.59 -12.56
CA VAL A 176 2.05 6.12 -12.10
C VAL A 176 3.00 6.32 -13.27
N ALA A 177 3.17 5.29 -14.11
CA ALA A 177 4.09 5.35 -15.25
C ALA A 177 3.68 6.40 -16.29
N ARG A 178 2.36 6.56 -16.55
CA ARG A 178 1.84 7.64 -17.41
C ARG A 178 2.14 9.01 -16.84
N ARG A 179 2.00 9.20 -15.52
CA ARG A 179 2.24 10.51 -14.91
C ARG A 179 3.73 10.86 -14.87
N ILE A 180 4.61 9.92 -14.52
CA ILE A 180 6.06 10.14 -14.51
C ILE A 180 6.55 10.52 -15.92
N SER A 181 6.15 9.76 -16.94
CA SER A 181 6.52 10.06 -18.33
C SER A 181 5.96 11.41 -18.82
N GLY A 182 4.72 11.73 -18.47
CA GLY A 182 4.12 13.04 -18.77
C GLY A 182 4.83 14.21 -18.09
N ALA A 183 5.13 14.07 -16.80
CA ALA A 183 5.75 15.13 -16.01
C ALA A 183 7.18 15.45 -16.49
N TRP A 184 7.94 14.45 -16.95
CA TRP A 184 9.22 14.65 -17.63
C TRP A 184 9.10 15.51 -18.89
N VAL A 185 8.08 15.27 -19.72
CA VAL A 185 7.87 16.03 -20.97
C VAL A 185 7.37 17.46 -20.68
N GLU A 186 6.53 17.61 -19.66
CA GLU A 186 6.02 18.91 -19.18
C GLU A 186 7.15 19.78 -18.60
N GLY A 187 8.14 19.18 -17.94
CA GLY A 187 9.31 19.89 -17.38
C GLY A 187 10.34 20.37 -18.41
N LEU A 188 10.27 19.95 -19.67
CA LEU A 188 11.21 20.38 -20.71
C LEU A 188 10.86 21.79 -21.24
N PRO A 189 11.87 22.64 -21.53
CA PRO A 189 11.67 23.92 -22.21
C PRO A 189 10.90 23.78 -23.53
N GLU A 190 10.07 24.77 -23.85
CA GLU A 190 9.15 24.71 -24.99
C GLU A 190 9.91 24.60 -26.33
N GLU A 191 11.08 25.23 -26.44
CA GLU A 191 11.97 25.17 -27.60
C GLU A 191 12.53 23.76 -27.84
N VAL A 192 12.84 23.03 -26.76
CA VAL A 192 13.35 21.66 -26.80
C VAL A 192 12.22 20.70 -27.12
N ARG A 193 11.04 20.88 -26.51
CA ARG A 193 9.86 20.05 -26.77
C ARG A 193 9.42 20.09 -28.24
N ALA A 194 9.47 21.26 -28.86
CA ALA A 194 9.08 21.45 -30.26
C ALA A 194 10.06 20.80 -31.26
N GLN A 195 11.37 20.76 -30.95
CA GLN A 195 12.39 20.14 -31.82
C GLN A 195 12.62 18.65 -31.52
N ALA A 196 12.30 18.19 -30.30
CA ALA A 196 12.60 16.83 -29.86
C ALA A 196 11.50 15.81 -30.14
N GLY A 197 10.41 16.13 -30.83
CA GLY A 197 9.25 15.23 -31.02
C GLY A 197 9.59 13.75 -31.32
N PRO A 198 10.39 13.44 -32.35
CA PRO A 198 10.84 12.07 -32.62
C PRO A 198 11.76 11.47 -31.53
N MET A 199 12.58 12.30 -30.89
CA MET A 199 13.48 11.90 -29.79
C MET A 199 12.71 11.62 -28.50
N LEU A 200 11.64 12.37 -28.20
CA LEU A 200 10.76 12.16 -27.05
C LEU A 200 10.03 10.83 -27.13
N GLY A 201 9.62 10.40 -28.33
CA GLY A 201 9.05 9.07 -28.55
C GLY A 201 10.06 7.95 -28.25
N MET A 202 11.33 8.13 -28.65
CA MET A 202 12.41 7.18 -28.34
C MET A 202 12.75 7.14 -26.85
N ILE A 203 12.79 8.31 -26.18
CA ILE A 203 13.00 8.41 -24.73
C ILE A 203 11.85 7.74 -23.97
N GLY A 204 10.60 7.94 -24.39
CA GLY A 204 9.44 7.27 -23.80
C GLY A 204 9.50 5.75 -23.92
N GLN A 205 9.93 5.23 -25.07
CA GLN A 205 10.16 3.78 -25.26
C GLN A 205 11.29 3.25 -24.37
N MET A 206 12.41 3.97 -24.28
CA MET A 206 13.52 3.61 -23.38
C MET A 206 13.09 3.67 -21.90
N GLY A 207 12.28 4.65 -21.53
CA GLY A 207 11.68 4.78 -20.19
C GLY A 207 10.76 3.61 -19.86
N GLY A 208 9.90 3.20 -20.79
CA GLY A 208 9.03 2.03 -20.61
C GLY A 208 9.80 0.70 -20.49
N LEU A 209 10.94 0.56 -21.17
CA LEU A 209 11.86 -0.57 -21.02
C LEU A 209 12.61 -0.54 -19.67
N ALA A 210 13.06 0.63 -19.23
CA ALA A 210 13.73 0.81 -17.94
C ALA A 210 12.76 0.50 -16.78
N PHE A 211 11.55 1.05 -16.83
CA PHE A 211 10.50 0.77 -15.85
C PHE A 211 10.11 -0.71 -15.87
N GLY A 212 9.94 -1.32 -17.05
CA GLY A 212 9.66 -2.76 -17.18
C GLY A 212 10.75 -3.64 -16.54
N THR A 213 12.02 -3.27 -16.71
CA THR A 213 13.16 -3.94 -16.07
C THR A 213 13.10 -3.84 -14.54
N GLN A 214 12.89 -2.63 -14.00
CA GLN A 214 12.80 -2.41 -12.55
C GLN A 214 11.59 -3.13 -11.95
N LEU A 215 10.44 -3.04 -12.61
CA LEU A 215 9.23 -3.77 -12.21
C LEU A 215 9.49 -5.29 -12.20
N GLY A 216 10.16 -5.83 -13.22
CA GLY A 216 10.50 -7.25 -13.28
C GLY A 216 11.39 -7.71 -12.11
N GLN A 217 12.41 -6.93 -11.76
CA GLN A 217 13.28 -7.22 -10.61
C GLN A 217 12.52 -7.18 -9.28
N GLY A 218 11.71 -6.13 -9.08
CA GLY A 218 10.90 -5.99 -7.87
C GLY A 218 9.84 -7.09 -7.75
N LEU A 219 9.20 -7.48 -8.85
CA LEU A 219 8.25 -8.60 -8.87
C LEU A 219 8.92 -9.93 -8.58
N ALA A 220 10.15 -10.17 -9.04
CA ALA A 220 10.90 -11.37 -8.70
C ALA A 220 11.18 -11.43 -7.20
N GLN A 221 11.63 -10.31 -6.62
CA GLN A 221 11.91 -10.20 -5.20
C GLN A 221 10.64 -10.41 -4.36
N LEU A 222 9.55 -9.73 -4.71
CA LEU A 222 8.23 -9.90 -4.08
C LEU A 222 7.78 -11.35 -4.11
N ALA A 223 7.73 -11.94 -5.31
CA ALA A 223 7.22 -13.29 -5.52
C ALA A 223 8.03 -14.36 -4.76
N SER A 224 9.32 -14.09 -4.49
CA SER A 224 10.18 -15.00 -3.74
C SER A 224 9.85 -15.10 -2.25
N GLU A 225 9.10 -14.13 -1.71
CA GLU A 225 8.81 -14.04 -0.27
C GLU A 225 7.32 -14.13 0.07
N VAL A 226 6.42 -13.80 -0.85
CA VAL A 226 4.98 -13.87 -0.60
C VAL A 226 4.52 -15.30 -0.31
N LEU A 227 3.56 -15.41 0.62
CA LEU A 227 3.02 -16.70 1.07
C LEU A 227 1.65 -17.00 0.47
N SER A 228 0.96 -15.96 0.00
CA SER A 228 -0.44 -16.01 -0.45
C SER A 228 -0.71 -15.01 -1.60
N SER A 229 -1.87 -15.12 -2.24
CA SER A 229 -2.32 -14.15 -3.26
C SER A 229 -2.66 -12.78 -2.69
N THR A 230 -3.02 -12.69 -1.42
CA THR A 230 -3.49 -11.44 -0.77
C THR A 230 -2.50 -10.83 0.20
N GLU A 231 -1.25 -11.32 0.22
CA GLU A 231 -0.22 -10.92 1.18
C GLU A 231 0.02 -9.39 1.25
N LEU A 232 -0.17 -8.70 0.12
CA LEU A 232 0.00 -7.24 0.01
C LEU A 232 -1.26 -6.45 0.44
N GLY A 233 -2.25 -7.10 1.03
CA GLY A 233 -3.54 -6.51 1.41
C GLY A 233 -4.49 -6.27 0.22
N ILE A 234 -4.11 -6.69 -0.98
CA ILE A 234 -4.90 -6.62 -2.21
C ILE A 234 -4.86 -8.00 -2.89
N PRO A 235 -5.99 -8.56 -3.36
CA PRO A 235 -6.00 -9.80 -4.12
C PRO A 235 -5.21 -9.66 -5.43
N ILE A 236 -4.10 -10.38 -5.52
CA ILE A 236 -3.31 -10.52 -6.73
C ILE A 236 -3.72 -11.82 -7.43
N GLY A 237 -4.10 -11.72 -8.71
CA GLY A 237 -4.47 -12.87 -9.52
C GLY A 237 -5.90 -12.81 -10.07
N THR A 238 -6.39 -13.98 -10.45
CA THR A 238 -7.76 -14.16 -10.95
C THR A 238 -8.77 -13.88 -9.83
N ASP A 239 -9.88 -13.22 -10.18
CA ASP A 239 -10.95 -12.94 -9.23
C ASP A 239 -11.49 -14.24 -8.62
N ARG A 240 -11.72 -14.22 -7.30
CA ARG A 240 -12.25 -15.35 -6.51
C ARG A 240 -11.36 -16.61 -6.49
N THR A 241 -10.07 -16.46 -6.74
CA THR A 241 -9.08 -17.54 -6.60
C THR A 241 -8.26 -17.32 -5.33
N ALA A 242 -8.37 -18.24 -4.38
CA ALA A 242 -7.52 -18.30 -3.20
C ALA A 242 -6.25 -19.08 -3.52
N ALA A 243 -5.08 -18.47 -3.34
CA ALA A 243 -3.80 -19.11 -3.60
C ALA A 243 -2.85 -19.08 -2.41
N LEU A 244 -2.17 -20.21 -2.19
CA LEU A 244 -1.02 -20.30 -1.29
C LEU A 244 0.22 -20.76 -2.05
N LEU A 245 1.39 -20.33 -1.58
CA LEU A 245 2.69 -20.67 -2.15
C LEU A 245 3.40 -21.69 -1.23
N PRO A 246 3.15 -23.01 -1.36
CA PRO A 246 3.62 -24.00 -0.40
C PRO A 246 5.14 -24.09 -0.28
N GLU A 247 5.90 -23.76 -1.33
CA GLU A 247 7.37 -23.70 -1.26
C GLU A 247 7.84 -22.52 -0.41
N SER A 248 7.26 -21.33 -0.61
CA SER A 248 7.54 -20.15 0.21
C SER A 248 7.11 -20.35 1.66
N ILE A 249 5.96 -21.01 1.89
CA ILE A 249 5.48 -21.36 3.23
C ILE A 249 6.43 -22.36 3.90
N ALA A 250 6.94 -23.36 3.18
CA ALA A 250 7.93 -24.29 3.72
C ALA A 250 9.19 -23.54 4.18
N LYS A 251 9.76 -22.68 3.33
CA LYS A 251 10.92 -21.84 3.66
C LYS A 251 10.64 -20.90 4.85
N PHE A 252 9.45 -20.31 4.90
CA PHE A 252 9.03 -19.46 6.02
C PHE A 252 8.87 -20.24 7.33
N THR A 253 8.45 -21.50 7.24
CA THR A 253 8.30 -22.38 8.40
C THR A 253 9.65 -22.85 8.94
N GLU A 254 10.71 -22.87 8.12
CA GLU A 254 12.05 -23.23 8.57
C GLU A 254 12.51 -22.30 9.70
N GLY A 255 12.77 -22.89 10.87
CA GLY A 255 13.19 -22.14 12.06
C GLY A 255 12.02 -21.59 12.91
N LEU A 256 10.77 -21.77 12.48
CA LEU A 256 9.63 -21.66 13.39
C LEU A 256 9.50 -22.99 14.13
N ASP A 257 9.49 -22.97 15.45
CA ASP A 257 9.18 -24.15 16.30
C ASP A 257 7.67 -24.51 16.24
N LEU A 258 7.09 -24.52 15.03
CA LEU A 258 5.67 -24.71 14.76
C LEU A 258 5.47 -25.78 13.66
N PRO A 259 4.46 -26.66 13.79
CA PRO A 259 4.20 -27.68 12.77
C PRO A 259 3.78 -27.06 11.42
N ALA A 260 4.38 -27.49 10.32
CA ALA A 260 4.12 -26.94 8.98
C ALA A 260 2.64 -26.99 8.56
N GLY A 261 1.91 -28.03 8.98
CA GLY A 261 0.47 -28.13 8.74
C GLY A 261 -0.33 -27.06 9.47
N GLU A 262 0.06 -26.69 10.69
CA GLU A 262 -0.57 -25.61 11.45
C GLU A 262 -0.30 -24.24 10.82
N VAL A 263 0.93 -24.01 10.35
CA VAL A 263 1.30 -22.79 9.63
C VAL A 263 0.48 -22.66 8.35
N MET A 264 0.40 -23.72 7.55
CA MET A 264 -0.36 -23.72 6.30
C MET A 264 -1.85 -23.48 6.53
N LEU A 265 -2.43 -24.10 7.57
CA LEU A 265 -3.83 -23.92 7.94
C LEU A 265 -4.12 -22.48 8.40
N TYR A 266 -3.25 -21.91 9.22
CA TYR A 266 -3.39 -20.51 9.64
C TYR A 266 -3.33 -19.54 8.45
N LEU A 267 -2.38 -19.74 7.53
CA LEU A 267 -2.26 -18.92 6.33
C LEU A 267 -3.46 -19.12 5.38
N ALA A 268 -3.99 -20.34 5.28
CA ALA A 268 -5.23 -20.62 4.53
C ALA A 268 -6.43 -19.86 5.13
N ALA A 269 -6.55 -19.79 6.45
CA ALA A 269 -7.59 -19.01 7.12
C ALA A 269 -7.46 -17.51 6.84
N ARG A 270 -6.24 -16.97 6.82
CA ARG A 270 -5.99 -15.57 6.44
C ARG A 270 -6.36 -15.28 4.99
N GLU A 271 -5.89 -16.10 4.06
CA GLU A 271 -6.22 -15.95 2.64
C GLU A 271 -7.73 -16.08 2.40
N ALA A 272 -8.38 -17.08 3.02
CA ALA A 272 -9.83 -17.24 2.91
C ALA A 272 -10.59 -16.03 3.46
N ALA A 273 -10.19 -15.49 4.63
CA ALA A 273 -10.79 -14.28 5.18
C ALA A 273 -10.66 -13.07 4.22
N HIS A 274 -9.49 -12.84 3.62
CA HIS A 274 -9.34 -11.82 2.59
C HIS A 274 -10.29 -12.06 1.41
N GLN A 275 -10.39 -13.28 0.91
CA GLN A 275 -11.29 -13.61 -0.20
C GLN A 275 -12.75 -13.36 0.18
N ARG A 276 -13.18 -13.69 1.40
CA ARG A 276 -14.53 -13.36 1.91
C ARG A 276 -14.78 -11.86 1.87
N LEU A 277 -13.85 -11.05 2.39
CA LEU A 277 -13.97 -9.60 2.40
C LEU A 277 -14.08 -9.02 0.98
N PHE A 278 -13.11 -9.32 0.10
CA PHE A 278 -13.09 -8.76 -1.26
C PHE A 278 -14.20 -9.30 -2.17
N SER A 279 -14.73 -10.50 -1.89
CA SER A 279 -15.90 -11.06 -2.58
C SER A 279 -17.19 -10.33 -2.24
N HIS A 280 -17.34 -9.86 -0.99
CA HIS A 280 -18.61 -9.34 -0.48
C HIS A 280 -18.64 -7.82 -0.32
N VAL A 281 -17.48 -7.16 -0.30
CA VAL A 281 -17.35 -5.70 -0.25
C VAL A 281 -17.03 -5.15 -1.64
N GLY A 282 -18.07 -5.00 -2.47
CA GLY A 282 -17.93 -4.67 -3.89
C GLY A 282 -17.25 -3.33 -4.22
N TRP A 283 -17.22 -2.39 -3.27
CA TRP A 283 -16.57 -1.08 -3.46
C TRP A 283 -15.07 -1.10 -3.13
N LEU A 284 -14.59 -2.09 -2.39
CA LEU A 284 -13.25 -2.07 -1.78
C LEU A 284 -12.13 -2.07 -2.81
N LYS A 285 -12.22 -2.97 -3.80
CA LYS A 285 -11.22 -3.10 -4.87
C LYS A 285 -11.05 -1.79 -5.66
N GLU A 286 -12.17 -1.22 -6.11
CA GLU A 286 -12.15 0.02 -6.90
C GLU A 286 -11.74 1.24 -6.05
N ARG A 287 -12.05 1.25 -4.75
CA ARG A 287 -11.58 2.30 -3.84
C ARG A 287 -10.06 2.28 -3.64
N LEU A 288 -9.47 1.09 -3.48
CA LEU A 288 -8.01 0.93 -3.40
C LEU A 288 -7.33 1.41 -4.68
N LEU A 289 -7.81 0.93 -5.84
CA LEU A 289 -7.29 1.35 -7.15
C LEU A 289 -7.44 2.86 -7.38
N GLY A 290 -8.61 3.43 -7.06
CA GLY A 290 -8.86 4.86 -7.17
C GLY A 290 -7.95 5.70 -6.27
N THR A 291 -7.58 5.20 -5.08
CA THR A 291 -6.63 5.91 -4.20
C THR A 291 -5.21 5.91 -4.78
N VAL A 292 -4.80 4.83 -5.45
CA VAL A 292 -3.52 4.78 -6.18
C VAL A 292 -3.54 5.74 -7.38
N GLU A 293 -4.65 5.84 -8.10
CA GLU A 293 -4.82 6.82 -9.18
C GLU A 293 -4.78 8.27 -8.69
N GLU A 294 -5.38 8.56 -7.54
CA GLU A 294 -5.31 9.87 -6.87
C GLU A 294 -3.88 10.24 -6.49
N TYR A 295 -3.15 9.29 -5.88
CA TYR A 295 -1.73 9.44 -5.58
C TYR A 295 -0.93 9.73 -6.85
N ALA A 296 -1.10 8.90 -7.88
CA ALA A 296 -0.42 9.07 -9.15
C ALA A 296 -0.69 10.44 -9.78
N ARG A 297 -1.94 10.93 -9.76
CA ARG A 297 -2.31 12.25 -10.29
C ARG A 297 -1.58 13.40 -9.58
N GLY A 298 -1.30 13.24 -8.30
CA GLY A 298 -0.59 14.23 -7.50
C GLY A 298 0.89 14.36 -7.82
N ILE A 299 1.49 13.43 -8.58
CA ILE A 299 2.90 13.45 -8.99
C ILE A 299 3.17 14.70 -9.84
N THR A 300 4.02 15.59 -9.33
CA THR A 300 4.49 16.80 -10.00
C THR A 300 6.01 16.83 -9.94
N VAL A 301 6.64 17.43 -10.96
CA VAL A 301 8.08 17.66 -11.00
C VAL A 301 8.34 19.05 -10.43
N ASP A 302 9.29 19.16 -9.49
CA ASP A 302 9.74 20.44 -8.94
C ASP A 302 10.51 21.22 -10.02
N THR A 303 9.79 22.04 -10.78
CA THR A 303 10.36 22.93 -11.79
C THR A 303 11.37 23.92 -11.17
N SER A 304 11.23 24.25 -9.89
CA SER A 304 12.13 25.17 -9.17
C SER A 304 13.50 24.53 -8.96
N ARG A 305 13.55 23.26 -8.55
CA ARG A 305 14.80 22.47 -8.50
C ARG A 305 15.46 22.34 -9.87
N ILE A 306 14.66 22.12 -10.92
CA ILE A 306 15.18 22.07 -12.29
C ILE A 306 15.83 23.41 -12.66
N GLU A 307 15.18 24.54 -12.36
CA GLU A 307 15.73 25.88 -12.61
C GLU A 307 17.01 26.15 -11.81
N GLU A 308 17.04 25.80 -10.52
CA GLU A 308 18.23 25.95 -9.67
C GLU A 308 19.41 25.09 -10.15
N LEU A 309 19.14 23.85 -10.56
CA LEU A 309 20.18 22.97 -11.11
C LEU A 309 20.61 23.44 -12.51
N ALA A 310 19.69 23.87 -13.36
CA ALA A 310 20.00 24.39 -14.70
C ALA A 310 20.90 25.63 -14.66
N GLN A 311 20.78 26.47 -13.63
CA GLN A 311 21.70 27.60 -13.40
C GLN A 311 23.13 27.15 -13.07
N ASN A 312 23.30 25.93 -12.56
CA ASN A 312 24.57 25.36 -12.16
C ASN A 312 25.16 24.37 -13.19
N ILE A 313 24.41 24.02 -14.26
CA ILE A 313 24.88 23.15 -15.34
C ILE A 313 25.70 23.96 -16.33
N ASP A 314 26.98 23.61 -16.49
CA ASP A 314 27.81 24.13 -17.58
C ASP A 314 27.48 23.40 -18.89
N PRO A 315 26.85 24.07 -19.89
CA PRO A 315 26.46 23.45 -21.16
C PRO A 315 27.64 22.98 -22.02
N SER A 316 28.85 23.44 -21.70
CA SER A 316 30.08 23.03 -22.40
C SER A 316 30.72 21.78 -21.82
N ASN A 317 30.23 21.29 -20.68
CA ASN A 317 30.75 20.12 -19.98
C ASN A 317 29.73 18.96 -19.97
N PRO A 318 29.86 17.94 -20.84
CA PRO A 318 28.96 16.80 -20.87
C PRO A 318 28.85 16.02 -19.55
N ALA A 319 29.90 16.09 -18.70
CA ALA A 319 29.89 15.42 -17.40
C ALA A 319 28.98 16.12 -16.38
N SER A 320 28.80 17.44 -16.47
CA SER A 320 27.91 18.20 -15.57
C SER A 320 26.44 17.83 -15.80
N ILE A 321 26.06 17.59 -17.06
CA ILE A 321 24.73 17.13 -17.45
C ILE A 321 24.47 15.71 -16.91
N GLN A 322 25.47 14.83 -17.01
CA GLN A 322 25.36 13.47 -16.49
C GLN A 322 25.22 13.44 -14.96
N GLU A 323 25.99 14.29 -14.26
CA GLU A 323 25.92 14.42 -12.79
C GLU A 323 24.59 15.02 -12.33
N ALA A 324 24.09 16.05 -13.03
CA ALA A 324 22.80 16.67 -12.75
C ALA A 324 21.63 15.70 -13.00
N MET A 325 21.67 14.88 -14.05
CA MET A 325 20.69 13.81 -14.26
C MET A 325 20.70 12.75 -13.16
N SER A 326 21.88 12.46 -12.57
CA SER A 326 22.00 11.54 -11.44
C SER A 326 21.65 12.15 -10.07
N SER A 327 21.48 13.47 -9.99
CA SER A 327 21.27 14.21 -8.73
C SER A 327 19.82 14.29 -8.23
N GLY A 328 18.87 13.58 -8.87
CA GLY A 328 17.47 13.64 -8.48
C GLY A 328 16.70 14.84 -9.04
N MET A 329 17.19 15.45 -10.14
CA MET A 329 16.56 16.57 -10.85
C MET A 329 15.08 16.34 -11.21
N PHE A 330 14.66 15.07 -11.31
CA PHE A 330 13.30 14.66 -11.67
C PHE A 330 12.61 13.85 -10.56
N GLU A 331 13.09 13.97 -9.33
CA GLU A 331 12.43 13.37 -8.18
C GLU A 331 11.08 14.07 -7.95
N PRO A 332 9.96 13.32 -7.88
CA PRO A 332 8.66 13.87 -7.59
C PRO A 332 8.62 14.64 -6.26
N GLU A 333 7.84 15.71 -6.20
CA GLU A 333 7.56 16.36 -4.91
C GLU A 333 6.50 15.60 -4.11
N ASP A 334 6.68 15.52 -2.79
CA ASP A 334 5.64 15.02 -1.88
C ASP A 334 4.55 16.09 -1.66
N THR A 335 3.61 16.21 -2.59
CA THR A 335 2.51 17.18 -2.48
C THR A 335 1.56 16.84 -1.32
N PRO A 336 0.87 17.84 -0.70
CA PRO A 336 -0.14 17.59 0.32
C PRO A 336 -1.22 16.60 -0.13
N GLU A 337 -1.61 16.66 -1.40
CA GLU A 337 -2.59 15.78 -2.03
C GLU A 337 -2.08 14.33 -2.09
N GLN A 338 -0.81 14.12 -2.49
CA GLN A 338 -0.16 12.80 -2.48
C GLN A 338 -0.11 12.23 -1.07
N LYS A 339 0.34 13.02 -0.08
CA LYS A 339 0.39 12.59 1.33
C LYS A 339 -0.98 12.20 1.85
N ALA A 340 -2.02 12.94 1.48
CA ALA A 340 -3.39 12.63 1.88
C ALA A 340 -3.90 11.34 1.20
N ALA A 341 -3.61 11.13 -0.08
CA ALA A 341 -3.97 9.89 -0.78
C ALA A 341 -3.23 8.68 -0.18
N LEU A 342 -1.94 8.82 0.10
CA LEU A 342 -1.12 7.80 0.74
C LEU A 342 -1.66 7.44 2.13
N ALA A 343 -1.98 8.46 2.94
CA ALA A 343 -2.56 8.25 4.27
C ALA A 343 -3.90 7.51 4.21
N ARG A 344 -4.75 7.78 3.22
CA ARG A 344 -6.00 7.04 2.99
C ARG A 344 -5.74 5.59 2.60
N LEU A 345 -4.79 5.34 1.68
CA LEU A 345 -4.42 3.99 1.25
C LEU A 345 -3.87 3.15 2.42
N GLU A 346 -2.93 3.71 3.19
CA GLU A 346 -2.39 3.08 4.40
C GLU A 346 -3.48 2.75 5.42
N THR A 347 -4.45 3.65 5.61
CA THR A 347 -5.55 3.46 6.57
C THR A 347 -6.45 2.32 6.11
N LEU A 348 -6.82 2.29 4.83
CA LEU A 348 -7.68 1.25 4.28
C LEU A 348 -7.01 -0.13 4.33
N LEU A 349 -5.73 -0.22 3.96
CA LEU A 349 -4.96 -1.45 4.08
C LEU A 349 -4.81 -1.90 5.54
N ALA A 350 -4.59 -0.96 6.47
CA ALA A 350 -4.54 -1.28 7.88
C ALA A 350 -5.86 -1.85 8.39
N LEU A 351 -6.99 -1.27 7.97
CA LEU A 351 -8.33 -1.75 8.33
C LEU A 351 -8.62 -3.14 7.76
N ILE A 352 -8.27 -3.42 6.51
CA ILE A 352 -8.38 -4.74 5.90
C ILE A 352 -7.62 -5.77 6.74
N GLU A 353 -6.35 -5.49 7.03
CA GLU A 353 -5.49 -6.39 7.77
C GLU A 353 -5.92 -6.59 9.22
N GLY A 354 -6.37 -5.53 9.88
CA GLY A 354 -6.91 -5.61 11.23
C GLY A 354 -8.17 -6.46 11.28
N TRP A 355 -9.04 -6.36 10.27
CA TRP A 355 -10.27 -7.15 10.20
C TRP A 355 -9.93 -8.63 10.00
N VAL A 356 -9.02 -8.95 9.06
CA VAL A 356 -8.56 -10.34 8.84
C VAL A 356 -7.87 -10.91 10.06
N ASP A 357 -6.97 -10.14 10.70
CA ASP A 357 -6.31 -10.56 11.93
C ASP A 357 -7.31 -10.91 13.03
N HIS A 358 -8.32 -10.07 13.23
CA HIS A 358 -9.36 -10.30 14.22
C HIS A 358 -10.25 -11.52 13.88
N VAL A 359 -10.78 -11.60 12.66
CA VAL A 359 -11.65 -12.72 12.23
C VAL A 359 -10.92 -14.06 12.28
N VAL A 360 -9.66 -14.09 11.87
CA VAL A 360 -8.85 -15.31 11.93
C VAL A 360 -8.55 -15.70 13.37
N ALA A 361 -8.21 -14.74 14.24
CA ALA A 361 -7.98 -15.02 15.65
C ALA A 361 -9.22 -15.63 16.32
N GLU A 362 -10.42 -15.09 16.02
CA GLU A 362 -11.70 -15.63 16.48
C GLU A 362 -11.96 -17.04 15.92
N ALA A 363 -11.69 -17.26 14.63
CA ALA A 363 -11.93 -18.53 13.95
C ALA A 363 -11.01 -19.67 14.42
N VAL A 364 -9.73 -19.38 14.66
CA VAL A 364 -8.71 -20.42 14.88
C VAL A 364 -8.18 -20.48 16.30
N GLY A 365 -8.38 -19.44 17.12
CA GLY A 365 -7.72 -19.27 18.42
C GLY A 365 -7.88 -20.45 19.39
N GLU A 366 -9.09 -20.99 19.54
CA GLU A 366 -9.35 -22.14 20.43
C GLU A 366 -9.05 -23.50 19.76
N ARG A 367 -8.90 -23.53 18.44
CA ARG A 367 -8.86 -24.76 17.63
C ARG A 367 -7.45 -25.14 17.21
N LEU A 368 -6.57 -24.14 17.08
CA LEU A 368 -5.21 -24.28 16.59
C LEU A 368 -4.22 -23.92 17.72
N PRO A 369 -3.51 -24.90 18.33
CA PRO A 369 -2.61 -24.65 19.45
C PRO A 369 -1.53 -23.58 19.18
N GLY A 370 -1.02 -23.50 17.95
CA GLY A 370 -0.03 -22.50 17.53
C GLY A 370 -0.60 -21.15 17.08
N ALA A 371 -1.91 -20.89 17.21
CA ALA A 371 -2.57 -19.70 16.64
C ALA A 371 -1.95 -18.37 17.10
N GLU A 372 -1.82 -18.15 18.41
CA GLU A 372 -1.28 -16.91 18.97
C GLU A 372 0.20 -16.71 18.61
N ALA A 373 0.99 -17.80 18.62
CA ALA A 373 2.39 -17.75 18.19
C ALA A 373 2.51 -17.36 16.71
N MET A 374 1.63 -17.91 15.86
CA MET A 374 1.59 -17.57 14.44
C MET A 374 1.11 -16.14 14.21
N ARG A 375 0.10 -15.69 14.96
CA ARG A 375 -0.40 -14.31 14.92
C ARG A 375 0.70 -13.30 15.26
N GLU A 376 1.45 -13.56 16.33
CA GLU A 376 2.60 -12.74 16.70
C GLU A 376 3.73 -12.81 15.65
N THR A 377 3.99 -13.98 15.06
CA THR A 377 4.98 -14.15 13.98
C THR A 377 4.62 -13.28 12.77
N MET A 378 3.36 -13.31 12.33
CA MET A 378 2.88 -12.50 11.21
C MET A 378 2.93 -11.00 11.53
N ARG A 379 2.55 -10.61 12.75
CA ARG A 379 2.67 -9.23 13.23
C ARG A 379 4.10 -8.72 13.21
N ARG A 380 5.08 -9.55 13.61
CA ARG A 380 6.51 -9.19 13.54
C ARG A 380 6.97 -9.02 12.11
N ARG A 381 6.60 -9.95 11.23
CA ARG A 381 6.96 -9.89 9.81
C ARG A 381 6.50 -8.59 9.15
N ARG A 382 5.27 -8.18 9.43
CA ARG A 382 4.70 -6.87 9.03
C ARG A 382 5.42 -5.69 9.68
N ALA A 383 5.78 -5.81 10.96
CA ALA A 383 6.43 -4.72 11.68
C ALA A 383 7.88 -4.47 11.23
N SER A 384 8.58 -5.54 10.82
CA SER A 384 9.96 -5.47 10.34
C SER A 384 10.09 -4.94 8.91
N GLY A 385 8.99 -4.91 8.14
CA GLY A 385 9.05 -4.52 6.73
C GLY A 385 9.90 -5.51 5.93
N GLY A 386 9.31 -6.64 5.51
CA GLY A 386 10.05 -7.65 4.74
C GLY A 386 10.64 -7.06 3.44
N PRO A 387 11.68 -7.66 2.84
CA PRO A 387 12.23 -7.18 1.56
C PRO A 387 11.16 -7.05 0.45
N ALA A 388 10.10 -7.85 0.51
CA ALA A 388 8.89 -7.67 -0.28
C ALA A 388 8.16 -6.33 -0.01
N GLU A 389 7.85 -5.99 1.25
CA GLU A 389 7.22 -4.71 1.58
C GLU A 389 8.12 -3.52 1.20
N GLN A 390 9.45 -3.67 1.33
CA GLN A 390 10.42 -2.66 0.86
C GLN A 390 10.40 -2.52 -0.66
N ALA A 391 10.40 -3.63 -1.41
CA ALA A 391 10.31 -3.59 -2.87
C ALA A 391 8.98 -2.98 -3.35
N PHE A 392 7.87 -3.29 -2.68
CA PHE A 392 6.58 -2.65 -2.96
C PHE A 392 6.59 -1.16 -2.62
N ALA A 393 7.20 -0.78 -1.49
CA ALA A 393 7.39 0.62 -1.09
C ALA A 393 8.20 1.39 -2.12
N THR A 394 9.27 0.80 -2.68
CA THR A 394 10.06 1.41 -3.75
C THR A 394 9.28 1.57 -5.06
N ILE A 395 8.39 0.63 -5.40
CA ILE A 395 7.61 0.70 -6.65
C ILE A 395 6.44 1.68 -6.54
N VAL A 396 5.78 1.75 -5.38
CA VAL A 396 4.50 2.46 -5.20
C VAL A 396 4.62 3.71 -4.31
N GLY A 397 5.71 3.84 -3.55
CA GLY A 397 5.87 4.88 -2.52
C GLY A 397 5.08 4.61 -1.23
N LEU A 398 4.64 3.37 -1.01
CA LEU A 398 3.79 2.99 0.12
C LEU A 398 4.56 2.30 1.25
N GLU A 399 4.53 2.90 2.44
CA GLU A 399 5.03 2.29 3.67
C GLU A 399 3.90 1.92 4.63
N LEU A 400 3.73 0.64 4.91
CA LEU A 400 2.76 0.19 5.92
C LEU A 400 3.30 0.43 7.33
N ARG A 401 2.70 1.40 8.03
CA ARG A 401 3.11 1.74 9.39
C ARG A 401 2.64 0.69 10.41
N PRO A 402 3.54 0.05 11.18
CA PRO A 402 3.15 -1.00 12.13
C PRO A 402 2.17 -0.53 13.21
N ARG A 403 2.19 0.76 13.55
CA ARG A 403 1.26 1.37 14.53
C ARG A 403 -0.20 1.30 14.05
N LYS A 404 -0.44 1.59 12.77
CA LYS A 404 -1.80 1.60 12.19
C LYS A 404 -2.41 0.20 12.17
N LEU A 405 -1.61 -0.83 11.86
CA LEU A 405 -2.06 -2.22 11.87
C LEU A 405 -2.58 -2.66 13.24
N ARG A 406 -1.87 -2.28 14.32
CA ARG A 406 -2.27 -2.62 15.69
C ARG A 406 -3.56 -1.91 16.10
N ALA A 407 -3.65 -0.62 15.80
CA ALA A 407 -4.84 0.17 16.08
C ALA A 407 -6.07 -0.36 15.33
N ALA A 408 -5.89 -0.79 14.08
CA ALA A 408 -6.97 -1.41 13.31
C ALA A 408 -7.42 -2.73 13.95
N SER A 409 -6.52 -3.63 14.33
CA SER A 409 -6.88 -4.87 15.05
C SER A 409 -7.64 -4.58 16.35
N GLU A 410 -7.22 -3.57 17.12
CA GLU A 410 -7.90 -3.14 18.34
C GLU A 410 -9.30 -2.59 18.04
N LEU A 411 -9.46 -1.77 17.01
CA LEU A 411 -10.74 -1.24 16.57
C LEU A 411 -11.74 -2.35 16.26
N TRP A 412 -11.33 -3.36 15.49
CA TRP A 412 -12.21 -4.47 15.14
C TRP A 412 -12.55 -5.36 16.34
N GLN A 413 -11.60 -5.54 17.27
CA GLN A 413 -11.85 -6.24 18.53
C GLN A 413 -12.89 -5.51 19.38
N LEU A 414 -12.78 -4.20 19.53
CA LEU A 414 -13.73 -3.40 20.30
C LEU A 414 -15.12 -3.39 19.64
N LEU A 415 -15.20 -3.24 18.31
CA LEU A 415 -16.47 -3.34 17.58
C LEU A 415 -17.15 -4.69 17.77
N ALA A 416 -16.40 -5.79 17.67
CA ALA A 416 -16.95 -7.13 17.89
C ALA A 416 -17.43 -7.33 19.32
N ALA A 417 -16.69 -6.84 20.31
CA ALA A 417 -17.07 -6.95 21.71
C ALA A 417 -18.39 -6.22 22.01
N GLU A 418 -18.60 -5.04 21.41
CA GLU A 418 -19.79 -4.22 21.65
C GLU A 418 -20.99 -4.62 20.77
N ARG A 419 -20.77 -5.06 19.53
CA ARG A 419 -21.84 -5.27 18.53
C ARG A 419 -21.94 -6.68 17.95
N GLY A 420 -21.07 -7.59 18.37
CA GLY A 420 -20.93 -8.91 17.75
C GLY A 420 -20.34 -8.87 16.34
N SER A 421 -20.18 -10.06 15.75
CA SER A 421 -19.65 -10.25 14.39
C SER A 421 -20.46 -9.50 13.32
N ALA A 422 -21.79 -9.54 13.41
CA ALA A 422 -22.67 -8.88 12.45
C ALA A 422 -22.53 -7.35 12.46
N GLY A 423 -22.48 -6.73 13.65
CA GLY A 423 -22.28 -5.28 13.75
C GLY A 423 -20.87 -4.84 13.35
N ARG A 424 -19.86 -5.66 13.63
CA ARG A 424 -18.49 -5.45 13.14
C ARG A 424 -18.45 -5.48 11.60
N ASP A 425 -19.03 -6.50 10.98
CA ASP A 425 -18.95 -6.69 9.53
C ASP A 425 -19.83 -5.69 8.76
N ALA A 426 -20.92 -5.19 9.38
CA ALA A 426 -21.79 -4.16 8.80
C ALA A 426 -21.07 -2.84 8.49
N VAL A 427 -19.94 -2.54 9.16
CA VAL A 427 -19.12 -1.35 8.88
C VAL A 427 -18.62 -1.34 7.42
N TRP A 428 -18.46 -2.51 6.80
CA TRP A 428 -18.06 -2.60 5.39
C TRP A 428 -19.18 -2.33 4.38
N ALA A 429 -20.44 -2.16 4.82
CA ALA A 429 -21.58 -2.02 3.92
C ALA A 429 -21.49 -0.79 3.00
N HIS A 430 -20.80 0.27 3.43
CA HIS A 430 -20.62 1.49 2.65
C HIS A 430 -19.26 2.16 2.95
N PRO A 431 -18.58 2.77 1.96
CA PRO A 431 -17.29 3.44 2.17
C PRO A 431 -17.34 4.57 3.22
N ASP A 432 -18.49 5.21 3.42
CA ASP A 432 -18.65 6.29 4.41
C ASP A 432 -18.76 5.81 5.86
N LEU A 433 -18.98 4.51 6.08
CA LEU A 433 -19.05 3.92 7.42
C LEU A 433 -17.68 3.50 7.93
N ILE A 434 -16.70 3.38 7.04
CA ILE A 434 -15.37 2.89 7.36
C ILE A 434 -14.57 3.93 8.16
N PRO A 435 -13.85 3.52 9.23
CA PRO A 435 -13.04 4.42 10.04
C PRO A 435 -12.00 5.19 9.23
N GLY A 436 -11.79 6.45 9.60
CA GLY A 436 -10.72 7.30 9.07
C GLY A 436 -9.38 7.09 9.78
N ALA A 437 -8.38 7.87 9.37
CA ALA A 437 -7.05 7.84 10.00
C ALA A 437 -7.11 8.28 11.47
N ASP A 438 -7.90 9.31 11.79
CA ASP A 438 -8.09 9.83 13.15
C ASP A 438 -8.77 8.80 14.06
N ASP A 439 -9.63 7.94 13.50
CA ASP A 439 -10.29 6.86 14.24
C ASP A 439 -9.33 5.75 14.63
N LEU A 440 -8.25 5.55 13.88
CA LEU A 440 -7.16 4.66 14.27
C LEU A 440 -6.26 5.28 15.35
N GLU A 441 -6.38 6.58 15.64
CA GLU A 441 -5.68 7.19 16.78
C GLU A 441 -6.45 7.01 18.10
N ASP A 442 -7.79 6.97 18.04
CA ASP A 442 -8.66 6.59 19.18
C ASP A 442 -9.76 5.62 18.74
N PRO A 443 -9.45 4.31 18.64
CA PRO A 443 -10.42 3.28 18.27
C PRO A 443 -11.67 3.26 19.15
N ALA A 444 -11.50 3.52 20.45
CA ALA A 444 -12.60 3.49 21.41
C ALA A 444 -13.57 4.66 21.18
N ALA A 445 -13.10 5.84 20.76
CA ALA A 445 -13.98 6.95 20.39
C ALA A 445 -14.82 6.63 19.16
N PHE A 446 -14.27 5.98 18.14
CA PHE A 446 -15.04 5.55 16.98
C PHE A 446 -16.19 4.62 17.38
N VAL A 447 -15.88 3.59 18.18
CA VAL A 447 -16.87 2.62 18.64
C VAL A 447 -18.00 3.30 19.43
N ARG A 448 -17.66 4.22 20.34
CA ARG A 448 -18.67 5.00 21.09
C ARG A 448 -19.58 5.82 20.18
N ARG A 449 -19.03 6.58 19.24
CA ARG A 449 -19.82 7.41 18.31
C ARG A 449 -20.69 6.56 17.39
N SER A 450 -20.15 5.44 16.94
CA SER A 450 -20.91 4.49 16.14
C SER A 450 -22.16 4.04 16.93
N LEU A 451 -22.02 3.70 18.23
CA LEU A 451 -23.15 3.26 19.07
C LEU A 451 -24.25 4.32 19.23
N GLU A 452 -23.87 5.60 19.25
CA GLU A 452 -24.83 6.71 19.31
C GLU A 452 -25.60 6.91 18.00
N THR A 453 -25.06 6.44 16.88
CA THR A 453 -25.63 6.66 15.52
C THR A 453 -26.54 5.51 15.05
N ASP A 454 -26.55 4.37 15.75
CA ASP A 454 -27.29 3.16 15.34
C ASP A 454 -28.82 3.25 15.48
N ASP A 455 -29.35 4.33 16.06
CA ASP A 455 -30.80 4.58 16.09
C ASP A 455 -31.17 5.99 15.59
N PRO A 456 -31.02 6.25 14.28
CA PRO A 456 -31.40 7.53 13.69
C PRO A 456 -32.91 7.78 13.83
N ILE A 457 -33.71 6.72 14.02
CA ILE A 457 -35.15 6.82 14.27
C ILE A 457 -35.40 7.28 15.71
N ALA A 458 -34.75 6.71 16.71
CA ALA A 458 -34.88 7.19 18.09
C ALA A 458 -34.35 8.61 18.27
N GLU A 459 -33.29 9.01 17.56
CA GLU A 459 -32.81 10.39 17.59
C GLU A 459 -33.79 11.34 16.89
N LEU A 460 -34.40 10.94 15.76
CA LEU A 460 -35.50 11.70 15.15
C LEU A 460 -36.72 11.77 16.07
N GLU A 461 -37.11 10.68 16.72
CA GLU A 461 -38.25 10.63 17.66
C GLU A 461 -37.99 11.52 18.87
N LYS A 462 -36.76 11.52 19.39
CA LYS A 462 -36.33 12.40 20.48
C LYS A 462 -36.32 13.87 20.06
N GLN A 463 -35.86 14.19 18.86
CA GLN A 463 -35.96 15.55 18.30
C GLN A 463 -37.41 15.98 18.09
N MET A 464 -38.26 15.11 17.53
CA MET A 464 -39.68 15.36 17.34
C MET A 464 -40.41 15.55 18.68
N GLN A 465 -40.06 14.79 19.72
CA GLN A 465 -40.59 14.97 21.07
C GLN A 465 -40.13 16.31 21.68
N ALA A 466 -38.85 16.65 21.55
CA ALA A 466 -38.31 17.93 22.04
C ALA A 466 -38.96 19.14 21.33
N ASP A 467 -39.23 19.03 20.03
CA ASP A 467 -39.91 20.07 19.26
C ASP A 467 -41.40 20.17 19.62
N ALA A 468 -42.07 19.04 19.88
CA ALA A 468 -43.44 19.01 20.36
C ALA A 468 -43.58 19.63 21.77
N GLU A 469 -42.64 19.37 22.67
CA GLU A 469 -42.61 19.97 24.01
C GLU A 469 -42.37 21.49 23.96
N LYS A 470 -41.49 21.97 23.07
CA LYS A 470 -41.30 23.41 22.83
C LYS A 470 -42.57 24.07 22.28
N ALA A 471 -43.24 23.44 21.32
CA ALA A 471 -44.49 23.96 20.75
C ALA A 471 -45.63 24.00 21.79
N ALA A 472 -45.68 23.05 22.71
CA ALA A 472 -46.64 23.04 23.82
C ALA A 472 -46.33 24.13 24.87
N GLY A 473 -45.06 24.38 25.17
CA GLY A 473 -44.64 25.45 26.08
C GLY A 473 -44.89 26.87 25.55
N GLU A 474 -44.87 27.08 24.24
CA GLU A 474 -45.20 28.38 23.62
C GLU A 474 -46.70 28.68 23.66
N GLN A 475 -47.58 27.67 23.56
CA GLN A 475 -49.04 27.88 23.62
C GLN A 475 -49.54 28.31 25.02
N ASP A 476 -48.92 27.82 26.09
CA ASP A 476 -49.29 28.14 27.48
C ASP A 476 -48.89 29.57 27.90
N SER A 477 -48.02 30.22 27.13
CA SER A 477 -47.61 31.62 27.35
C SER A 477 -48.55 32.66 26.72
N SER A 478 -49.57 32.24 25.96
CA SER A 478 -50.43 33.12 25.15
C SER A 478 -51.80 33.45 25.77
N THR A 479 -52.14 32.93 26.94
CA THR A 479 -53.43 33.18 27.61
C THR A 479 -53.31 34.13 28.79
N ASP A 480 -53.23 35.44 28.51
CA ASP A 480 -53.66 36.46 29.47
C ASP A 480 -54.25 37.69 28.74
N PRO A 481 -55.59 37.88 28.68
CA PRO A 481 -56.18 38.99 27.96
C PRO A 481 -56.26 40.23 28.86
N LYS A 482 -55.44 41.24 28.55
CA LYS A 482 -55.54 42.59 29.15
C LYS A 482 -56.67 43.38 28.45
N PRO A 483 -57.56 44.09 29.17
CA PRO A 483 -58.74 44.72 28.56
C PRO A 483 -58.35 46.01 27.83
N THR A 484 -58.77 46.12 26.57
CA THR A 484 -58.67 47.33 25.75
C THR A 484 -59.86 48.25 26.03
N ASN A 485 -59.56 49.53 26.23
CA ASN A 485 -60.52 50.59 26.47
C ASN A 485 -60.40 51.56 25.28
N GLU A 486 -61.35 51.54 24.34
CA GLU A 486 -61.49 52.59 23.33
C GLU A 486 -62.97 52.87 23.04
N ASP A 487 -63.38 54.10 23.34
CA ASP A 487 -64.63 54.73 22.91
C ASP A 487 -64.56 55.11 21.41
N PRO A 488 -65.64 54.97 20.63
CA PRO A 488 -65.65 55.26 19.20
C PRO A 488 -66.11 56.70 18.92
N LYS A 489 -65.54 57.32 17.88
CA LYS A 489 -66.07 58.58 17.35
C LYS A 489 -66.00 58.62 15.83
N ARG A 490 -67.17 58.62 15.19
CA ARG A 490 -67.68 59.61 14.21
C ARG A 490 -68.93 59.02 13.53
N ASP A 491 -70.14 59.48 13.86
CA ASP A 491 -70.78 60.75 13.49
C ASP A 491 -71.37 60.67 12.08
N ASP A 492 -72.61 60.19 12.02
CA ASP A 492 -73.51 60.22 10.85
C ASP A 492 -74.68 61.15 11.16
N GLY A 493 -74.93 62.10 10.26
CA GLY A 493 -76.18 62.85 10.18
C GLY A 493 -76.46 63.27 8.74
N PRO A 494 -77.72 63.55 8.33
CA PRO A 494 -78.84 63.88 9.22
C PRO A 494 -80.21 63.22 8.88
N SER A 495 -81.00 63.03 9.95
CA SER A 495 -82.39 63.47 10.21
C SER A 495 -83.61 63.14 9.31
N GLY A 496 -84.66 62.66 10.02
CA GLY A 496 -86.11 62.92 9.80
C GLY A 496 -86.95 61.63 9.80
N THR A 497 -88.08 61.45 10.50
CA THR A 497 -88.95 62.31 11.30
C THR A 497 -90.06 61.43 11.93
N SER A 498 -90.51 61.78 13.14
CA SER A 498 -91.90 61.67 13.67
C SER A 498 -92.68 60.34 13.75
N THR A 499 -93.01 60.00 15.01
CA THR A 499 -94.35 59.67 15.56
C THR A 499 -94.96 58.30 15.28
N SER A 500 -94.86 57.39 16.26
CA SER A 500 -95.97 56.91 17.12
C SER A 500 -95.45 55.94 18.17
#